data_AF-A0A382MFL9-F1
#
_entry.id   AF-A0A382MFL9-F1
#
_cell.length_a   1.000
_cell.length_b   1.000
_cell.length_c   1.000
_cell.angle_alpha   90.00
_cell.angle_beta   90.00
_cell.angle_gamma   90.00
#
_symmetry.space_group_name_H-M   'P 1'
#
loop_
_entity.id
_entity.type
_entity.pdbx_description
1 polymer ?
#
loop_
_entity_poly.entity_id
_entity_poly.type
_entity_poly.pdbx_seq_one_letter_code
_entity_poly.pdbx_strand_id
1 'polypeptide(L)'
;MSLKTLGRQTFIYGFGHILARLVTFLLLPLYTNILSQTEFGVISLIYTFLGFMTVILHYGLDASLLKYYVSAEHEEKTAILSNAYLSFVLTSFLFSAGLILFRYQVSSFLFGETLPNIVMMVAVILFFDVLWAIHGLILRAEEKSVAFVGMSLFNVCLTLGLNIYFIVY
;
A
#
# COMPACT_ATOMS: atom_id res chain seq x y z
N MET A 1 -6.22 -19.35 21.99
CA MET A 1 -5.39 -19.79 20.84
C MET A 1 -4.27 -20.70 21.33
N SER A 2 -4.00 -21.83 20.66
CA SER A 2 -2.87 -22.71 20.97
C SER A 2 -1.55 -22.10 20.48
N LEU A 3 -0.46 -22.26 21.25
CA LEU A 3 0.91 -21.87 20.88
C LEU A 3 1.32 -22.37 19.48
N LYS A 4 0.81 -23.54 19.08
CA LYS A 4 1.08 -24.15 17.77
C LYS A 4 0.39 -23.39 16.63
N THR A 5 -0.82 -22.87 16.86
CA THR A 5 -1.56 -22.05 15.89
C THR A 5 -0.92 -20.68 15.76
N LEU A 6 -0.48 -20.09 16.88
CA LEU A 6 0.21 -18.81 16.92
C LEU A 6 1.53 -18.87 16.12
N GLY A 7 2.39 -19.86 16.40
CA GLY A 7 3.64 -20.04 15.67
C GLY A 7 3.45 -20.26 14.16
N ARG A 8 2.42 -21.01 13.76
CA ARG A 8 2.09 -21.22 12.34
C ARG A 8 1.64 -19.92 11.67
N GLN A 9 0.77 -19.14 12.30
CA GLN A 9 0.32 -17.86 11.76
C GLN A 9 1.48 -16.86 11.69
N THR A 10 2.30 -16.74 12.73
CA THR A 10 3.49 -15.89 12.73
C THR A 10 4.46 -16.24 11.60
N PHE A 11 4.71 -17.53 11.37
CA PHE A 11 5.57 -17.96 10.28
C PHE A 11 4.99 -17.60 8.91
N ILE A 12 3.70 -17.86 8.68
CA ILE A 12 3.04 -17.58 7.40
C ILE A 12 3.00 -16.07 7.11
N TYR A 13 2.57 -15.25 8.08
CA TYR A 13 2.52 -13.80 7.91
C TYR A 13 3.91 -13.16 7.82
N GLY A 14 4.87 -13.64 8.63
CA GLY A 14 6.25 -13.18 8.60
C GLY A 14 6.94 -13.51 7.27
N PHE A 15 6.75 -14.73 6.77
CA PHE A 15 7.30 -15.17 5.50
C PHE A 15 6.75 -14.36 4.32
N GLY A 16 5.44 -14.08 4.30
CA GLY A 16 4.84 -13.19 3.29
C GLY A 16 5.45 -11.78 3.31
N HIS A 17 5.64 -11.20 4.50
CA HIS A 17 6.30 -9.89 4.64
C HIS A 17 7.76 -9.88 4.15
N ILE A 18 8.52 -10.94 4.44
CA ILE A 18 9.92 -11.07 3.99
C ILE A 18 9.97 -11.16 2.47
N LEU A 19 9.12 -12.00 1.86
CA LEU A 19 9.05 -12.14 0.40
C LEU A 19 8.69 -10.82 -0.29
N ALA A 20 7.73 -10.06 0.26
CA ALA A 20 7.40 -8.74 -0.26
C ALA A 20 8.59 -7.76 -0.22
N ARG A 21 9.40 -7.79 0.85
CA ARG A 21 10.61 -6.95 0.94
C ARG A 21 11.76 -7.41 0.05
N LEU A 22 11.92 -8.71 -0.15
CA LEU A 22 12.96 -9.26 -1.04
C LEU A 22 12.80 -8.73 -2.46
N VAL A 23 11.58 -8.47 -2.89
CA VAL A 23 11.30 -7.87 -4.20
C VAL A 23 11.79 -6.44 -4.33
N THR A 24 11.53 -5.58 -3.34
CA THR A 24 12.09 -4.22 -3.34
C THR A 24 13.62 -4.26 -3.36
N PHE A 25 14.21 -5.23 -2.65
CA PHE A 25 15.66 -5.45 -2.69
C PHE A 25 16.17 -5.91 -4.07
N LEU A 26 15.45 -6.81 -4.76
CA LEU A 26 15.82 -7.28 -6.10
C LEU A 26 15.63 -6.20 -7.17
N LEU A 27 14.72 -5.26 -6.98
CA LEU A 27 14.54 -4.11 -7.86
C LEU A 27 15.66 -3.07 -7.72
N LEU A 28 16.33 -3.03 -6.56
CA LEU A 28 17.42 -2.09 -6.32
C LEU A 28 18.54 -2.16 -7.37
N PRO A 29 19.19 -3.32 -7.65
CA PRO A 29 20.22 -3.40 -8.67
C PRO A 29 19.69 -3.07 -10.07
N LEU A 30 18.42 -3.35 -10.35
CA LEU A 30 17.80 -3.00 -11.63
C LEU A 30 17.67 -1.48 -11.79
N TYR A 31 17.17 -0.79 -10.75
CA TYR A 31 17.07 0.66 -10.75
C TYR A 31 18.43 1.34 -10.80
N THR A 32 19.41 0.89 -10.03
CA THR A 32 20.71 1.58 -9.93
C THR A 32 21.63 1.36 -11.13
N ASN A 33 21.44 0.29 -11.91
CA ASN A 33 22.23 0.06 -13.12
C ASN A 33 21.63 0.71 -14.37
N ILE A 34 20.31 0.89 -14.43
CA ILE A 34 19.62 1.38 -15.64
C ILE A 34 19.28 2.87 -15.53
N LEU A 35 18.81 3.33 -14.37
CA LEU A 35 18.35 4.70 -14.19
C LEU A 35 19.51 5.65 -13.85
N SER A 36 19.38 6.90 -14.26
CA SER A 36 20.27 7.96 -13.80
C SER A 36 20.08 8.25 -12.31
N GLN A 37 21.08 8.89 -11.69
CA GLN A 37 21.01 9.27 -10.27
C GLN A 37 19.83 10.21 -9.98
N THR A 38 19.49 11.10 -10.93
CA THR A 38 18.36 12.02 -10.79
C THR A 38 17.03 11.28 -10.82
N GLU A 39 16.82 10.38 -11.78
CA GLU A 39 15.59 9.58 -11.88
C GLU A 39 15.40 8.68 -10.67
N PHE A 40 16.47 8.02 -10.21
CA PHE A 40 16.45 7.23 -8.99
C PHE A 40 16.11 8.08 -7.76
N GLY A 41 16.64 9.30 -7.69
CA GLY A 41 16.30 10.27 -6.64
C GLY A 41 14.81 10.60 -6.60
N VAL A 42 14.20 10.87 -7.76
CA VAL A 42 12.75 11.12 -7.87
C VAL A 42 11.95 9.89 -7.42
N ILE A 43 12.30 8.69 -7.88
CA ILE A 43 11.64 7.44 -7.48
C ILE A 43 11.73 7.21 -5.96
N SER A 44 12.90 7.44 -5.37
CA SER A 44 13.10 7.32 -3.92
C SER A 44 12.22 8.30 -3.14
N LEU A 45 12.08 9.54 -3.63
CA LEU A 45 11.19 10.54 -3.04
C LEU A 45 9.71 10.13 -3.18
N ILE A 46 9.31 9.59 -4.33
CA ILE A 46 7.95 9.05 -4.53
C ILE A 46 7.64 7.97 -3.49
N TYR A 47 8.48 6.93 -3.37
CA TYR A 47 8.23 5.85 -2.42
C TYR A 47 8.24 6.32 -0.97
N THR A 48 9.10 7.28 -0.62
CA THR A 48 9.13 7.89 0.71
C THR A 48 7.82 8.64 0.99
N PHE A 49 7.37 9.46 0.04
CA PHE A 49 6.11 10.20 0.14
C PHE A 49 4.91 9.26 0.24
N LEU A 50 4.86 8.22 -0.60
CA LEU A 50 3.82 7.19 -0.56
C LEU A 50 3.76 6.54 0.83
N GLY A 51 4.89 6.03 1.33
CA GLY A 51 4.95 5.37 2.64
C GLY A 51 4.50 6.27 3.79
N PHE A 52 4.90 7.55 3.77
CA PHE A 52 4.50 8.52 4.79
C PHE A 52 3.01 8.87 4.70
N MET A 53 2.50 9.11 3.49
CA MET A 53 1.09 9.44 3.25
C MET A 53 0.17 8.27 3.58
N THR A 54 0.56 7.03 3.28
CA THR A 54 -0.20 5.84 3.66
C THR A 54 -0.42 5.80 5.17
N VAL A 55 0.58 6.07 6.00
CA VAL A 55 0.42 6.12 7.46
C VAL A 55 -0.59 7.21 7.88
N ILE A 56 -0.51 8.40 7.29
CA ILE A 56 -1.43 9.51 7.61
C ILE A 56 -2.86 9.19 7.18
N LEU A 57 -3.05 8.69 5.96
CA LEU A 57 -4.36 8.37 5.40
C LEU A 57 -5.00 7.15 6.06
N HIS A 58 -4.24 6.33 6.78
CA HIS A 58 -4.81 5.26 7.59
C HIS A 58 -5.27 5.74 8.98
N TYR A 59 -4.68 6.81 9.52
CA TYR A 59 -5.02 7.47 10.79
C TYR A 59 -5.35 6.52 11.97
N GLY A 60 -4.74 5.33 11.98
CA GLY A 60 -4.96 4.29 12.99
C GLY A 60 -6.29 3.53 12.89
N LEU A 61 -7.09 3.77 11.85
CA LEU A 61 -8.39 3.13 11.67
C LEU A 61 -8.27 1.62 11.47
N ASP A 62 -7.15 1.12 10.94
CA ASP A 62 -6.92 -0.33 10.80
C ASP A 62 -7.01 -1.10 12.12
N ALA A 63 -6.37 -0.56 13.17
CA ALA A 63 -6.35 -1.19 14.49
C ALA A 63 -7.73 -1.11 15.15
N SER A 64 -8.43 0.01 14.98
CA SER A 64 -9.80 0.20 15.44
C SER A 64 -10.73 -0.79 14.73
N LEU A 65 -10.69 -0.81 13.40
CA LEU A 65 -11.50 -1.67 12.56
C LEU A 65 -11.28 -3.14 12.92
N LEU A 66 -10.04 -3.60 13.07
CA LEU A 66 -9.74 -4.97 13.48
C LEU A 66 -10.35 -5.30 14.86
N LYS A 67 -10.18 -4.42 15.85
CA LYS A 67 -10.71 -4.62 17.21
C LYS A 67 -12.23 -4.73 17.23
N TYR A 68 -12.92 -3.81 16.56
CA TYR A 68 -14.39 -3.79 16.55
C TYR A 68 -14.97 -4.88 15.63
N TYR A 69 -14.36 -5.14 14.49
CA TYR A 69 -14.82 -6.17 13.54
C TYR A 69 -14.74 -7.58 14.12
N VAL A 70 -13.67 -7.91 14.83
CA VAL A 70 -13.50 -9.24 15.46
C VAL A 70 -14.50 -9.46 16.60
N SER A 71 -14.91 -8.38 17.28
CA SER A 71 -15.81 -8.43 18.44
C SER A 71 -17.30 -8.31 18.09
N ALA A 72 -17.63 -7.92 16.86
CA ALA A 72 -19.00 -7.63 16.41
C ALA A 72 -19.78 -8.87 15.96
N GLU A 73 -21.11 -8.80 16.08
CA GLU A 73 -22.03 -9.80 15.52
C GLU A 73 -22.19 -9.63 13.99
N HIS A 74 -22.75 -10.64 13.31
CA HIS A 74 -22.78 -10.71 11.84
C HIS A 74 -23.47 -9.50 11.19
N GLU A 75 -24.50 -8.95 11.82
CA GLU A 75 -25.28 -7.82 11.32
C GLU A 75 -24.49 -6.50 11.47
N GLU A 76 -23.77 -6.31 12.58
CA GLU A 76 -22.96 -5.12 12.85
C GLU A 76 -21.68 -5.06 12.02
N LYS A 77 -21.12 -6.21 11.63
CA LYS A 77 -19.89 -6.27 10.81
C LYS A 77 -20.04 -5.51 9.48
N THR A 78 -21.19 -5.59 8.84
CA THR A 78 -21.44 -4.90 7.57
C THR A 78 -21.47 -3.39 7.75
N ALA A 79 -22.12 -2.90 8.82
CA ALA A 79 -22.17 -1.48 9.16
C ALA A 79 -20.78 -0.92 9.50
N ILE A 80 -20.00 -1.65 10.30
CA ILE A 80 -18.62 -1.27 10.67
C ILE A 80 -17.74 -1.17 9.42
N LEU A 81 -17.78 -2.18 8.54
CA LEU A 81 -17.03 -2.17 7.29
C LEU A 81 -17.46 -1.04 6.36
N SER A 82 -18.76 -0.82 6.20
CA SER A 82 -19.30 0.24 5.34
C SER A 82 -18.84 1.63 5.81
N ASN A 83 -18.92 1.89 7.12
CA ASN A 83 -18.46 3.15 7.71
C ASN A 83 -16.95 3.36 7.54
N ALA A 84 -16.14 2.32 7.79
CA ALA A 84 -14.70 2.37 7.59
C ALA A 84 -14.35 2.61 6.12
N TYR A 85 -14.99 1.88 5.21
CA TYR A 85 -14.77 2.00 3.77
C TYR A 85 -15.16 3.39 3.27
N LEU A 86 -16.30 3.92 3.69
CA LEU A 86 -16.72 5.28 3.35
C LEU A 86 -15.72 6.32 3.87
N SER A 87 -15.23 6.16 5.10
CA SER A 87 -14.23 7.05 5.70
C SER A 87 -12.92 7.05 4.90
N PHE A 88 -12.42 5.86 4.52
CA PHE A 88 -11.23 5.74 3.67
C PHE A 88 -11.43 6.29 2.26
N VAL A 89 -12.56 5.97 1.60
CA VAL A 89 -12.87 6.50 0.27
C VAL A 89 -12.94 8.03 0.31
N LEU A 90 -13.66 8.62 1.26
CA LEU A 90 -13.80 10.07 1.34
C LEU A 90 -12.47 10.76 1.63
N THR A 91 -11.71 10.28 2.62
CA THR A 91 -10.43 10.90 2.99
C THR A 91 -9.39 10.76 1.88
N SER A 92 -9.22 9.56 1.31
CA SER A 92 -8.29 9.32 0.21
C SER A 92 -8.70 10.06 -1.06
N PHE A 93 -10.00 10.14 -1.37
CA PHE A 93 -10.50 10.89 -2.53
C PHE A 93 -10.24 12.39 -2.37
N LEU A 94 -10.61 12.98 -1.24
CA LEU A 94 -10.38 14.41 -0.98
C LEU A 94 -8.89 14.76 -1.03
N PHE A 95 -8.05 13.91 -0.43
CA PHE A 95 -6.61 14.11 -0.45
C PHE A 95 -6.03 14.00 -1.87
N SER A 96 -6.39 12.94 -2.60
CA SER A 96 -5.92 12.72 -3.96
C SER A 96 -6.40 13.79 -4.93
N ALA A 97 -7.65 14.24 -4.80
CA ALA A 97 -8.20 15.38 -5.55
C ALA A 97 -7.41 16.67 -5.24
N GLY A 98 -7.08 16.91 -3.98
CA GLY A 98 -6.22 18.01 -3.57
C GLY A 98 -4.83 17.95 -4.21
N LEU A 99 -4.17 16.78 -4.19
CA LEU A 99 -2.87 16.59 -4.85
C LEU A 99 -2.93 16.85 -6.36
N ILE A 100 -4.00 16.43 -7.03
CA ILE A 100 -4.19 16.65 -8.46
C ILE A 100 -4.40 18.14 -8.76
N LEU A 101 -5.19 18.84 -7.94
CA LEU A 101 -5.45 20.26 -8.11
C LEU A 101 -4.17 21.10 -7.93
N PHE A 102 -3.35 20.77 -6.95
CA PHE A 102 -2.08 21.44 -6.65
C PHE A 102 -0.85 20.74 -7.26
N ARG A 103 -1.05 19.93 -8.32
CA ARG A 103 0.01 19.06 -8.87
C ARG A 103 1.29 19.77 -9.27
N TYR A 104 1.19 21.01 -9.73
CA TYR A 104 2.35 21.80 -10.16
C TYR A 104 3.18 22.27 -8.95
N GLN A 105 2.52 22.79 -7.92
CA GLN A 105 3.16 23.26 -6.69
C GLN A 105 3.77 22.09 -5.92
N VAL A 106 3.01 21.00 -5.80
CA VAL A 106 3.47 19.77 -5.11
C VAL A 106 4.69 19.19 -5.83
N SER A 107 4.69 19.14 -7.16
CA SER A 107 5.83 18.59 -7.90
C SER A 107 7.10 19.41 -7.68
N SER A 108 6.99 20.74 -7.80
CA SER A 108 8.13 21.64 -7.62
C SER A 108 8.69 21.55 -6.20
N PHE A 109 7.82 21.40 -5.19
CA PHE A 109 8.21 21.24 -3.80
C PHE A 109 8.83 19.86 -3.48
N LEU A 110 8.22 18.77 -3.95
CA LEU A 110 8.65 17.41 -3.61
C LEU A 110 9.87 16.96 -4.40
N PHE A 111 9.92 17.26 -5.70
CA PHE A 111 10.94 16.73 -6.61
C PHE A 111 11.98 17.77 -7.01
N GLY A 112 11.78 19.05 -6.72
CA GLY A 112 12.60 20.15 -7.23
C GLY A 112 12.42 20.40 -8.74
N GLU A 113 11.62 19.57 -9.41
CA GLU A 113 11.33 19.62 -10.84
C GLU A 113 9.81 19.64 -11.09
N THR A 114 9.40 20.17 -12.24
CA THR A 114 7.98 20.29 -12.60
C THR A 114 7.53 19.06 -13.41
N LEU A 115 7.16 18.00 -12.69
CA LEU A 115 6.67 16.70 -13.15
C LEU A 115 5.21 16.46 -12.70
N PRO A 116 4.24 17.27 -13.18
CA PRO A 116 2.84 17.21 -12.74
C PRO A 116 2.15 15.87 -13.05
N ASN A 117 2.62 15.17 -14.09
CA ASN A 117 2.10 13.85 -14.47
C ASN A 117 2.45 12.78 -13.42
N ILE A 118 3.66 12.87 -12.84
CA ILE A 118 4.08 11.95 -11.77
C ILE A 118 3.23 12.18 -10.52
N VAL A 119 2.98 13.44 -10.15
CA VAL A 119 2.10 13.75 -8.99
C VAL A 119 0.70 13.19 -9.21
N MET A 120 0.16 13.27 -10.43
CA MET A 120 -1.14 12.67 -10.75
C MET A 120 -1.11 11.14 -10.58
N MET A 121 -0.06 10.46 -11.04
CA MET A 121 0.12 9.02 -10.83
C MET A 121 0.23 8.68 -9.34
N VAL A 122 1.01 9.43 -8.57
CA VAL A 122 1.15 9.25 -7.12
C VAL A 122 -0.18 9.41 -6.39
N ALA A 123 -0.98 10.42 -6.75
CA ALA A 123 -2.30 10.63 -6.15
C ALA A 123 -3.23 9.44 -6.43
N VAL A 124 -3.24 8.94 -7.66
CA VAL A 124 -4.04 7.76 -8.03
C VAL A 124 -3.55 6.50 -7.31
N ILE A 125 -2.24 6.29 -7.22
CA ILE A 125 -1.64 5.16 -6.49
C ILE A 125 -2.06 5.21 -5.02
N LEU A 126 -1.94 6.36 -4.35
CA LEU A 126 -2.34 6.52 -2.94
C LEU A 126 -3.81 6.16 -2.71
N PHE A 127 -4.69 6.62 -3.59
CA PHE A 127 -6.12 6.30 -3.50
C PHE A 127 -6.35 4.79 -3.53
N PHE A 128 -5.77 4.09 -4.50
CA PHE A 128 -5.94 2.64 -4.62
C PHE A 128 -5.22 1.87 -3.51
N ASP A 129 -4.08 2.34 -3.04
CA ASP A 129 -3.30 1.67 -1.98
C ASP A 129 -4.06 1.66 -0.65
N VAL A 130 -4.70 2.78 -0.29
CA VAL A 130 -5.57 2.87 0.90
C VAL A 130 -6.77 1.93 0.78
N LEU A 131 -7.42 1.85 -0.38
CA LEU A 131 -8.55 0.94 -0.58
C LEU A 131 -8.14 -0.53 -0.56
N TRP A 132 -6.97 -0.85 -1.14
CA TRP A 132 -6.42 -2.19 -1.13
C TRP A 132 -6.11 -2.67 0.30
N ALA A 133 -5.58 -1.78 1.15
CA ALA A 133 -5.25 -2.10 2.53
C ALA A 133 -6.46 -2.64 3.34
N ILE A 134 -7.66 -2.10 3.11
CA ILE A 134 -8.89 -2.55 3.77
C ILE A 134 -9.17 -4.03 3.48
N HIS A 135 -9.01 -4.45 2.22
CA HIS A 135 -9.23 -5.84 1.82
C HIS A 135 -8.23 -6.78 2.51
N GLY A 136 -6.96 -6.36 2.56
CA GLY A 136 -5.92 -7.05 3.31
C GLY A 136 -6.26 -7.17 4.80
N LEU A 137 -6.80 -6.12 5.40
CA LEU A 137 -7.19 -6.08 6.80
C LEU A 137 -8.36 -7.04 7.10
N ILE A 138 -9.39 -7.09 6.24
CA ILE A 138 -10.53 -8.01 6.40
C ILE A 138 -10.05 -9.47 6.39
N LEU A 139 -9.17 -9.83 5.46
CA LEU A 139 -8.62 -11.19 5.40
C LEU A 139 -7.84 -11.56 6.66
N ARG A 140 -7.12 -10.60 7.24
CA ARG A 140 -6.43 -10.78 8.51
C ARG A 140 -7.42 -10.93 9.67
N ALA A 141 -8.49 -10.13 9.67
CA ALA A 141 -9.54 -10.18 10.69
C ALA A 141 -10.31 -11.51 10.68
N GLU A 142 -10.52 -12.11 9.50
CA GLU A 142 -11.13 -13.43 9.32
C GLU A 142 -10.13 -14.60 9.44
N GLU A 143 -8.88 -14.34 9.82
CA GLU A 143 -7.78 -15.31 9.91
C GLU A 143 -7.50 -16.11 8.61
N LYS A 144 -7.91 -15.58 7.45
CA LYS A 144 -7.68 -16.17 6.11
C LYS A 144 -6.25 -15.91 5.60
N SER A 145 -5.29 -16.34 6.39
CA SER A 145 -3.84 -16.16 6.17
C SER A 145 -3.35 -16.63 4.79
N VAL A 146 -3.87 -17.76 4.28
CA VAL A 146 -3.48 -18.29 2.96
C VAL A 146 -3.90 -17.36 1.82
N ALA A 147 -5.12 -16.83 1.88
CA ALA A 147 -5.62 -15.90 0.87
C ALA A 147 -4.84 -14.57 0.91
N PHE A 148 -4.54 -14.06 2.11
CA PHE A 148 -3.72 -12.86 2.28
C PHE A 148 -2.31 -13.04 1.68
N VAL A 149 -1.63 -14.15 2.00
CA VAL A 149 -0.31 -14.44 1.44
C VAL A 149 -0.37 -14.62 -0.08
N GLY A 150 -1.38 -15.33 -0.60
CA GLY A 150 -1.58 -15.50 -2.04
C GLY A 150 -1.74 -14.16 -2.77
N MET A 151 -2.56 -13.25 -2.25
CA MET A 151 -2.73 -11.91 -2.81
C MET A 151 -1.46 -11.06 -2.72
N SER A 152 -0.75 -11.12 -1.59
CA SER A 152 0.52 -10.41 -1.42
C SER A 152 1.58 -10.93 -2.41
N LEU A 153 1.73 -12.24 -2.55
CA LEU A 153 2.68 -12.83 -3.51
C LEU A 153 2.31 -12.49 -4.96
N PHE A 154 1.02 -12.52 -5.30
CA PHE A 154 0.56 -12.15 -6.63
C PHE A 154 0.88 -10.68 -6.95
N ASN A 155 0.58 -9.77 -6.03
CA ASN A 155 0.93 -8.35 -6.17
C ASN A 155 2.43 -8.17 -6.36
N VAL A 156 3.23 -8.83 -5.52
CA VAL A 156 4.69 -8.77 -5.54
C VAL A 156 5.28 -9.29 -6.84
N CYS A 157 4.81 -10.43 -7.35
CA CYS A 157 5.23 -11.01 -8.63
C CYS A 157 4.85 -10.10 -9.81
N LEU A 158 3.63 -9.53 -9.80
CA LEU A 158 3.21 -8.58 -10.82
C LEU A 158 4.07 -7.32 -10.80
N THR A 159 4.33 -6.75 -9.62
CA THR A 159 5.17 -5.56 -9.49
C THR A 159 6.58 -5.83 -10.00
N LEU A 160 7.21 -6.95 -9.65
CA LEU A 160 8.50 -7.36 -10.21
C LEU A 160 8.45 -7.49 -11.72
N GLY A 161 7.53 -8.30 -12.23
CA GLY A 161 7.45 -8.63 -13.65
C GLY A 161 7.21 -7.39 -14.50
N LEU A 162 6.29 -6.51 -14.08
CA LEU A 162 6.00 -5.26 -14.76
C LEU A 162 7.17 -4.28 -14.67
N ASN A 163 7.85 -4.15 -13.51
CA ASN A 163 9.03 -3.28 -13.42
C ASN A 163 10.15 -3.76 -14.33
N ILE A 164 10.45 -5.07 -14.35
CA ILE A 164 11.46 -5.62 -15.24
C ILE A 164 11.07 -5.37 -16.69
N TYR A 165 9.80 -5.64 -17.06
CA TYR A 165 9.32 -5.43 -18.41
C TYR A 165 9.44 -3.96 -18.84
N PHE A 166 8.90 -3.01 -18.09
CA PHE A 166 8.87 -1.60 -18.48
C PHE A 166 10.22 -0.86 -18.40
N ILE A 167 11.18 -1.37 -17.63
CA ILE A 167 12.48 -0.70 -17.43
C ILE A 167 13.56 -1.30 -18.33
N VAL A 168 13.49 -2.61 -18.59
CA VAL A 168 14.48 -3.29 -19.44
C VAL A 168 14.08 -3.27 -20.91
N TYR A 169 12.78 -3.34 -21.23
CA TYR A 169 12.24 -3.35 -22.59
C TYR A 169 11.43 -2.09 -22.89
#